data_AF-A0A7S1WLZ2-F1
#
_entry.id   AF-A0A7S1WLZ2-F1
#
_cell.length_a   1.000
_cell.length_b   1.000
_cell.length_c   1.000
_cell.angle_alpha   90.00
_cell.angle_beta   90.00
_cell.angle_gamma   90.00
#
_symmetry.space_group_name_H-M   'P 1'
#
loop_
_entity.id
_entity.type
_entity.pdbx_description
1 polymer ?
#
loop_
_entity_poly.entity_id
_entity_poly.type
_entity_poly.pdbx_seq_one_letter_code
_entity_poly.pdbx_strand_id
1 'polypeptide(L)'
;PPGQPVYTAMREVEELVKSAKDFRMFGQAVPPSLEAQIQSLKRTLEEVKAKTDTLATLGVNTFSTCLGRRPGSKGYLIWNDQTREGQPGVMKLPVVGNVTWSLGVENVKIGSKVMGCES
;
A
#
# COMPACT_ATOMS: atom_id res chain seq x y z
N PRO A 1 -0.32 7.61 -3.20
CA PRO A 1 -0.05 6.40 -2.38
C PRO A 1 0.17 5.15 -3.25
N PRO A 2 1.34 4.50 -3.17
CA PRO A 2 1.58 3.25 -3.90
C PRO A 2 0.70 2.16 -3.27
N GLY A 3 -0.17 1.53 -4.07
CA GLY A 3 -1.04 0.42 -3.64
C GLY A 3 -2.55 0.62 -3.87
N GLN A 4 -3.06 1.85 -3.84
CA GLN A 4 -4.50 2.11 -4.01
C GLN A 4 -5.08 1.60 -5.35
N PRO A 5 -4.47 1.87 -6.53
CA PRO A 5 -5.10 1.55 -7.81
C PRO A 5 -5.16 0.03 -8.06
N VAL A 6 -4.06 -0.69 -7.82
CA VAL A 6 -3.96 -2.12 -8.12
C VAL A 6 -4.82 -2.94 -7.16
N TYR A 7 -4.70 -2.71 -5.85
CA TYR A 7 -5.44 -3.48 -4.86
C TYR A 7 -6.96 -3.29 -5.00
N THR A 8 -7.41 -2.04 -5.19
CA THR A 8 -8.83 -1.74 -5.38
C THR A 8 -9.36 -2.34 -6.68
N ALA A 9 -8.62 -2.18 -7.79
CA ALA A 9 -9.04 -2.76 -9.08
C ALA A 9 -9.03 -4.29 -9.08
N MET A 10 -8.12 -4.95 -8.35
CA MET A 10 -8.14 -6.41 -8.19
C MET A 10 -9.41 -6.87 -7.47
N ARG A 11 -9.78 -6.20 -6.38
CA ARG A 11 -11.02 -6.49 -5.66
C ARG A 11 -12.26 -6.28 -6.53
N GLU A 12 -12.28 -5.21 -7.31
CA GLU A 12 -13.38 -4.93 -8.24
C GLU A 12 -13.52 -6.03 -9.31
N VAL A 13 -12.41 -6.51 -9.88
CA VAL A 13 -12.42 -7.65 -10.80
C VAL A 13 -12.94 -8.92 -10.12
N GLU A 14 -12.53 -9.20 -8.89
CA GLU A 14 -13.02 -10.37 -8.13
C GLU A 14 -14.54 -10.30 -7.92
N GLU A 15 -15.07 -9.14 -7.56
CA GLU A 15 -16.50 -8.90 -7.36
C GLU A 15 -17.29 -9.07 -8.67
N LEU A 16 -16.79 -8.53 -9.79
CA LEU A 16 -17.43 -8.67 -11.10
C LEU A 16 -17.38 -10.13 -11.61
N VAL A 17 -16.26 -10.83 -11.40
CA VAL A 17 -16.14 -12.25 -11.74
C VAL A 17 -17.09 -13.11 -10.92
N LYS A 18 -17.29 -12.77 -9.63
CA LYS A 18 -18.29 -13.44 -8.78
C LYS A 18 -19.70 -13.21 -9.33
N SER A 19 -20.05 -11.97 -9.64
CA SER A 19 -21.33 -11.64 -10.27
C SER A 19 -21.56 -12.43 -11.57
N ALA A 20 -20.56 -12.50 -12.46
CA ALA A 20 -20.65 -13.28 -13.70
C ALA A 20 -20.83 -14.79 -13.45
N LYS A 21 -20.26 -15.34 -12.38
CA LYS A 21 -20.51 -16.74 -11.97
C LYS A 21 -21.94 -16.94 -11.49
N ASP A 22 -22.49 -15.99 -10.73
CA ASP A 22 -23.86 -16.04 -10.25
C ASP A 22 -24.85 -16.09 -11.43
N PHE A 23 -24.69 -15.24 -12.45
CA PHE A 23 -25.49 -15.30 -13.69
C PHE A 23 -25.47 -16.70 -14.32
N ARG A 24 -24.28 -17.31 -14.45
CA ARG A 24 -24.14 -18.66 -15.01
C ARG A 24 -24.79 -19.74 -14.15
N MET A 25 -24.69 -19.63 -12.82
CA MET A 25 -25.33 -20.57 -11.89
C MET A 25 -26.85 -20.51 -11.97
N PHE A 26 -27.43 -19.33 -12.18
CA PHE A 26 -28.87 -19.15 -12.36
C PHE A 26 -29.36 -19.42 -13.79
N GLY A 27 -28.51 -19.96 -14.67
CA GLY A 27 -28.86 -20.26 -16.07
C GLY A 27 -29.12 -19.01 -16.92
N GLN A 28 -28.70 -17.84 -16.46
CA GLN A 28 -28.81 -16.57 -17.17
C GLN A 28 -27.57 -16.32 -18.01
N ALA A 29 -27.75 -15.69 -19.17
CA ALA A 29 -26.64 -15.21 -19.97
C ALA A 29 -25.93 -14.06 -19.23
N VAL A 30 -24.60 -14.10 -19.19
CA VAL A 30 -23.79 -13.00 -18.64
C VAL A 30 -23.97 -11.77 -19.53
N PRO A 31 -24.30 -10.59 -18.97
CA PRO A 31 -24.44 -9.37 -19.76
C PRO A 31 -23.13 -9.05 -20.53
N PRO A 32 -23.18 -8.72 -21.84
CA PRO A 32 -21.98 -8.36 -22.60
C PRO A 32 -21.21 -7.18 -22.00
N SER A 33 -21.93 -6.25 -21.36
CA SER A 33 -21.34 -5.11 -20.64
C SER A 33 -20.50 -5.54 -19.44
N LEU A 34 -20.91 -6.59 -18.72
CA LEU A 34 -20.18 -7.13 -17.57
C LEU A 34 -18.91 -7.83 -18.02
N GLU A 35 -18.98 -8.63 -19.09
CA GLU A 35 -17.80 -9.29 -19.65
C GLU A 35 -16.79 -8.25 -20.19
N ALA A 36 -17.27 -7.21 -20.88
CA ALA A 36 -16.42 -6.12 -21.36
C ALA A 36 -15.73 -5.35 -20.21
N GLN A 37 -16.43 -5.12 -19.09
CA GLN A 37 -15.86 -4.49 -17.91
C GLN A 37 -14.76 -5.35 -17.27
N ILE A 38 -15.00 -6.66 -17.11
CA ILE A 38 -14.00 -7.60 -16.58
C ILE A 38 -12.73 -7.58 -17.45
N GLN A 39 -12.88 -7.65 -18.77
CA GLN A 39 -11.75 -7.64 -19.69
C GLN A 39 -10.97 -6.30 -19.66
N SER A 40 -11.68 -5.17 -19.63
CA SER A 40 -11.09 -3.84 -19.54
C SER A 40 -10.28 -3.64 -18.26
N LEU A 41 -10.85 -4.02 -17.11
CA LEU A 41 -10.18 -3.93 -15.81
C LEU A 41 -8.99 -4.87 -15.72
N LYS A 42 -9.10 -6.11 -16.23
CA LYS A 42 -7.96 -7.04 -16.30
C LYS A 42 -6.82 -6.48 -17.14
N ARG A 43 -7.11 -5.89 -18.31
CA ARG A 43 -6.08 -5.26 -19.15
C ARG A 43 -5.39 -4.11 -18.42
N THR A 44 -6.18 -3.24 -17.80
CA THR A 44 -5.66 -2.12 -16.99
C THR A 44 -4.78 -2.62 -15.85
N LEU A 45 -5.18 -3.69 -15.16
CA LEU A 45 -4.39 -4.30 -14.08
C LEU A 45 -3.05 -4.82 -14.57
N GLU A 46 -3.02 -5.51 -15.71
CA GLU A 46 -1.77 -6.01 -16.29
C GLU A 46 -0.86 -4.86 -16.73
N GLU A 47 -1.41 -3.81 -17.33
CA GLU A 47 -0.65 -2.60 -17.69
C GLU A 47 -0.06 -1.90 -16.46
N VAL A 48 -0.82 -1.79 -15.36
CA VAL A 48 -0.34 -1.15 -14.13
C VAL A 48 0.69 -2.01 -13.40
N LYS A 49 0.52 -3.34 -13.36
CA LYS A 49 1.51 -4.27 -12.80
C LYS A 49 2.82 -4.26 -13.60
N ALA A 50 2.74 -4.08 -14.92
CA ALA A 50 3.91 -4.00 -15.79
C ALA A 50 4.65 -2.66 -15.68
N LYS A 51 4.01 -1.60 -15.17
CA LYS A 51 4.68 -0.31 -14.93
C LYS A 51 5.61 -0.43 -13.74
N THR A 52 6.89 -0.21 -14.01
CA THR A 52 7.92 -0.06 -12.99
C THR A 52 7.58 1.11 -12.07
N ASP A 53 7.74 0.92 -10.76
CA ASP A 53 7.61 2.00 -9.79
C ASP A 53 8.51 3.19 -10.18
N THR A 54 8.01 4.41 -10.08
CA THR A 54 8.76 5.62 -10.49
C THR A 54 10.03 5.79 -9.68
N LEU A 55 10.01 5.50 -8.38
CA LEU A 55 11.19 5.54 -7.52
C LEU A 55 12.19 4.45 -7.94
N ALA A 56 11.70 3.24 -8.22
CA ALA A 56 12.57 2.17 -8.73
C ALA A 56 13.23 2.54 -10.06
N THR A 57 12.50 3.21 -10.96
CA THR A 57 13.03 3.73 -12.24
C THR A 57 14.11 4.79 -12.02
N LEU A 58 13.97 5.62 -10.97
CA LEU A 58 14.97 6.61 -10.57
C LEU A 58 16.13 6.00 -9.76
N GLY A 59 16.18 4.67 -9.61
CA GLY A 59 17.19 4.00 -8.80
C GLY A 59 17.08 4.30 -7.30
N VAL A 60 15.91 4.74 -6.85
CA VAL A 60 15.62 5.03 -5.44
C VAL A 60 15.03 3.79 -4.79
N ASN A 61 15.74 3.22 -3.83
CA ASN A 61 15.30 2.05 -3.08
C ASN A 61 15.03 2.32 -1.59
N THR A 62 15.57 3.43 -1.06
CA THR A 62 15.47 3.80 0.34
C THR A 62 15.33 5.31 0.43
N PHE A 63 14.55 5.82 1.39
CA PHE A 63 14.62 7.22 1.79
C PHE A 63 14.61 7.35 3.31
N SER A 64 15.31 8.36 3.81
CA SER A 64 15.36 8.69 5.23
C SER A 64 14.91 10.13 5.44
N THR A 65 14.13 10.34 6.49
CA THR A 65 13.74 11.67 6.95
C THR A 65 14.35 11.92 8.32
N CYS A 66 15.26 12.89 8.40
CA CYS A 66 15.82 13.37 9.65
C CYS A 66 15.01 14.58 10.13
N LEU A 67 14.39 14.47 11.30
CA LEU A 67 13.64 15.57 11.91
C LEU A 67 14.53 16.29 12.93
N GLY A 68 14.61 17.62 12.81
CA GLY A 68 15.34 18.43 13.77
C GLY A 68 14.63 18.46 15.14
N ARG A 69 15.41 18.52 16.22
CA ARG A 69 14.91 18.36 17.60
C ARG A 69 13.94 19.46 18.06
N ARG A 70 14.04 20.67 17.50
CA ARG A 70 13.24 21.84 17.93
C ARG A 70 12.15 22.16 16.92
N PRO A 71 10.97 22.66 17.36
CA PRO A 71 9.98 23.22 16.44
C PRO A 71 10.63 24.26 15.52
N GLY A 72 10.32 24.17 14.21
CA GLY A 72 10.88 25.06 13.19
C GLY A 72 12.34 24.79 12.79
N SER A 73 13.00 23.78 13.37
CA SER A 73 14.36 23.40 12.94
C SER A 73 14.35 22.67 11.60
N LYS A 74 15.47 22.77 10.87
CA LYS A 74 15.63 22.13 9.56
C LYS A 74 15.61 20.61 9.70
N GLY A 75 14.92 19.96 8.77
CA GLY A 75 15.01 18.52 8.55
C GLY A 75 15.74 18.21 7.24
N TYR A 76 16.05 16.93 7.02
CA TYR A 76 16.69 16.46 5.79
C TYR A 76 15.92 15.27 5.24
N LEU A 77 15.73 15.26 3.91
CA LEU A 77 15.27 14.10 3.16
C LEU A 77 16.48 13.56 2.39
N ILE A 78 16.80 12.29 2.60
CA ILE A 78 17.96 11.63 1.99
C ILE A 78 17.43 10.49 1.13
N TRP A 79 17.80 10.49 -0.16
CA TRP A 79 17.52 9.39 -1.08
C TRP A 79 18.67 8.38 -1.06
N ASN A 80 18.36 7.09 -1.11
CA ASN A 80 19.31 5.99 -1.05
C ASN A 80 20.25 6.04 0.16
N ASP A 81 19.68 6.39 1.32
CA ASP A 81 20.42 6.41 2.58
C ASP A 81 20.84 5.00 3.01
N GLN A 82 21.90 4.91 3.81
CA GLN A 82 22.33 3.66 4.41
C GLN A 82 21.47 3.37 5.65
N THR A 83 20.75 2.25 5.62
CA THR A 83 19.96 1.81 6.78
C THR A 83 20.84 1.61 8.01
N ARG A 84 20.31 2.00 9.18
CA ARG A 84 20.92 1.75 10.49
C ARG A 84 20.38 0.49 11.16
N GLU A 85 19.78 -0.40 10.39
CA GLU A 85 19.26 -1.68 10.88
C GLU A 85 20.32 -2.42 11.71
N GLY A 86 19.93 -2.89 12.89
CA GLY A 86 20.83 -3.55 13.85
C GLY A 86 21.61 -2.61 14.78
N GLN A 87 21.54 -1.29 14.62
CA GLN A 87 22.18 -0.36 15.56
C GLN A 87 21.34 -0.17 16.83
N PRO A 88 21.98 0.09 17.99
CA PRO A 88 21.27 0.40 19.23
C PRO A 88 20.29 1.57 19.06
N GLY A 89 19.05 1.39 19.53
CA GLY A 89 18.00 2.41 19.43
C GLY A 89 17.30 2.49 18.07
N VAL A 90 17.58 1.58 17.13
CA VAL A 90 16.87 1.45 15.86
C VAL A 90 15.84 0.33 15.94
N MET A 91 14.61 0.60 15.51
CA MET A 91 13.52 -0.38 15.45
C MET A 91 12.93 -0.39 14.04
N LYS A 92 12.64 -1.60 13.54
CA LYS A 92 11.94 -1.81 12.29
C LYS A 92 10.45 -2.01 12.58
N LEU A 93 9.61 -1.18 12.00
CA LEU A 93 8.16 -1.28 12.13
C LEU A 93 7.58 -1.85 10.83
N PRO A 94 6.83 -2.98 10.89
CA PRO A 94 6.20 -3.53 9.71
C PRO A 94 5.05 -2.61 9.26
N VAL A 95 4.99 -2.37 7.95
CA VAL A 95 3.80 -1.79 7.32
C VAL A 95 2.77 -2.91 7.18
N VAL A 96 1.62 -2.75 7.83
CA VAL A 96 0.54 -3.76 7.86
C VAL A 96 -0.61 -3.42 6.91
N GLY A 97 -0.65 -2.19 6.40
CA GLY A 97 -1.70 -1.74 5.48
C GLY A 97 -1.42 -2.12 4.03
N ASN A 98 -2.43 -2.70 3.36
CA ASN A 98 -2.37 -3.03 1.93
C ASN A 98 -2.56 -1.82 1.01
N VAL A 99 -3.16 -0.75 1.53
CA VAL A 99 -3.61 0.42 0.75
C VAL A 99 -2.96 1.71 1.26
N THR A 100 -2.80 1.83 2.57
CA THR A 100 -2.17 2.95 3.26
C THR A 100 -0.97 2.47 4.04
N TRP A 101 -0.01 3.37 4.26
CA TRP A 101 1.16 3.11 5.08
C TRP A 101 0.72 3.14 6.55
N SER A 102 0.12 2.04 6.98
CA SER A 102 -0.32 1.84 8.35
C SER A 102 0.72 0.98 9.06
N LEU A 103 1.13 1.40 10.26
CA LEU A 103 2.09 0.69 11.08
C LEU A 103 1.35 -0.07 12.18
N GLY A 104 1.70 -1.34 12.37
CA GLY A 104 1.31 -2.06 13.58
C GLY A 104 2.17 -1.58 14.73
N VAL A 105 1.56 -0.94 15.73
CA VAL A 105 2.27 -0.44 16.91
C VAL A 105 1.54 -0.93 18.17
N GLU A 106 2.31 -1.44 19.13
CA GLU A 106 1.83 -1.88 20.44
C GLU A 106 2.55 -1.09 21.52
N ASN A 107 1.87 -0.80 22.64
CA ASN A 107 2.46 -0.16 23.81
C ASN A 107 3.18 1.18 23.54
N VAL A 108 2.69 1.97 22.59
CA VAL A 108 3.28 3.27 22.24
C VAL A 108 3.21 4.21 23.45
N LYS A 109 4.31 4.88 23.78
CA LYS A 109 4.35 5.91 24.82
C LYS A 109 4.91 7.21 24.23
N ILE A 110 4.27 8.33 24.55
CA ILE A 110 4.81 9.66 24.28
C ILE A 110 5.11 10.30 25.63
N GLY A 111 6.41 10.40 25.94
CA GLY A 111 6.86 10.73 27.30
C GLY A 111 6.49 9.61 28.28
N SER A 112 5.79 9.94 29.36
CA SER A 112 5.28 8.96 30.33
C SER A 112 3.88 8.42 30.02
N LYS A 113 3.20 8.94 28.99
CA LYS A 113 1.81 8.61 28.70
C LYS A 113 1.72 7.50 27.66
N VAL A 114 1.00 6.42 27.98
CA VAL A 114 0.64 5.38 27.02
C VAL A 114 -0.40 5.92 26.05
N MET A 115 -0.16 5.70 24.76
CA MET A 115 -1.04 6.06 23.66
C MET A 115 -1.50 4.75 23.01
N GLY A 116 -2.73 4.32 23.29
CA GLY A 116 -3.29 3.08 22.76
C GLY A 116 -4.40 2.52 23.66
N CYS A 117 -5.05 1.44 23.22
CA CYS A 117 -5.93 0.67 24.09
C CYS A 117 -5.05 -0.09 25.10
N GLU A 118 -5.30 0.09 26.40
CA GLU A 118 -4.80 -0.83 27.42
C GLU A 118 -5.47 -2.18 27.20
N SER A 119 -4.69 -3.26 27.31
CA SER A 119 -5.21 -4.63 27.27
C SER A 119 -5.64 -5.06 28.66
#